data_AF-A0A445MS54-F1
#
_entry.id   AF-A0A445MS54-F1
#
_cell.length_a   1.000
_cell.length_b   1.000
_cell.length_c   1.000
_cell.angle_alpha   90.00
_cell.angle_beta   90.00
_cell.angle_gamma   90.00
#
_symmetry.space_group_name_H-M   'P 1'
#
loop_
_entity.id
_entity.type
_entity.pdbx_description
1 polymer ?
#
loop_
_entity_poly.entity_id
_entity_poly.type
_entity_poly.pdbx_seq_one_letter_code
_entity_poly.pdbx_strand_id
1 'polypeptide(L)'
;MPTLETVARREKRYRIWRHLSILKYPVLSIFQRRRFHAFCIDTPKSGTHSIAGLFEQNFRAAHEPQAYFLIKLIHDLKNGNIDERAIARFFRTRDKDLWLDLESSHFNSYFVHILVREFPKARFILTIRDCYSWLDSWFNHQLSRSALKGSSIWKLGRDIYYRPKKVIYTAEEKVLKENGLYPLDGYLSFWREHNARVLHYVPPQRLLVVRTKEIRQSVKKLSNFLNVSAVSLQSKNAHLYKARQKFGLLKLIDRNFLEHKVHLHCRDLMKRFFPEIRSLDDTVEGIVKTLVLVAYLCVLGT
;
A
#
# COMPACT_ATOMS: atom_id res chain seq x y z
N MET A 1 10.47 -3.30 -26.56
CA MET A 1 9.87 -3.77 -25.28
C MET A 1 10.12 -5.26 -25.18
N PRO A 2 10.56 -5.82 -24.03
CA PRO A 2 10.68 -7.27 -23.90
C PRO A 2 9.28 -7.91 -23.96
N THR A 3 9.16 -9.01 -24.68
CA THR A 3 7.92 -9.79 -24.77
C THR A 3 7.58 -10.40 -23.40
N LEU A 4 6.31 -10.79 -23.20
CA LEU A 4 5.86 -11.50 -21.99
C LEU A 4 6.76 -12.72 -21.65
N GLU A 5 7.31 -13.38 -22.66
CA GLU A 5 8.26 -14.48 -22.51
C GLU A 5 9.61 -14.06 -21.91
N THR A 6 10.11 -12.85 -22.22
CA THR A 6 11.42 -12.39 -21.71
C THR A 6 11.33 -12.02 -20.23
N VAL A 7 10.17 -11.53 -19.78
CA VAL A 7 9.89 -11.26 -18.36
C VAL A 7 9.73 -12.59 -17.59
N ALA A 8 9.04 -13.57 -18.16
CA ALA A 8 8.89 -14.91 -17.58
C ALA A 8 10.24 -15.65 -17.40
N ARG A 9 11.20 -15.44 -18.32
CA ARG A 9 12.55 -16.01 -18.21
C ARG A 9 13.40 -15.38 -17.09
N ARG A 10 13.25 -14.07 -16.84
CA ARG A 10 13.97 -13.39 -15.74
C ARG A 10 13.40 -13.74 -14.36
N GLU A 11 12.09 -13.97 -14.25
CA GLU A 11 11.51 -14.51 -13.01
C GLU A 11 11.98 -15.95 -12.74
N LYS A 12 12.29 -16.75 -13.77
CA LYS A 12 12.72 -18.16 -13.63
C LYS A 12 13.90 -18.36 -12.66
N ARG A 13 14.78 -17.36 -12.46
CA ARG A 13 15.89 -17.40 -11.48
C ARG A 13 15.47 -17.20 -10.02
N TYR A 14 14.37 -16.50 -9.74
CA TYR A 14 13.74 -16.44 -8.41
C TYR A 14 12.72 -17.58 -8.18
N ARG A 15 12.35 -18.31 -9.25
CA ARG A 15 11.35 -19.38 -9.25
C ARG A 15 11.85 -20.75 -8.78
N ILE A 16 13.15 -21.04 -8.81
CA ILE A 16 13.64 -22.42 -8.59
C ILE A 16 13.38 -22.91 -7.15
N TRP A 17 13.26 -22.01 -6.17
CA TRP A 17 12.90 -22.39 -4.79
C TRP A 17 11.41 -22.30 -4.44
N ARG A 18 10.54 -21.80 -5.35
CA ARG A 18 9.09 -21.65 -5.09
C ARG A 18 8.16 -22.29 -6.14
N HIS A 19 8.66 -22.81 -7.27
CA HIS A 19 7.81 -23.39 -8.32
C HIS A 19 7.60 -24.89 -8.28
N LEU A 20 8.18 -25.61 -7.32
CA LEU A 20 7.76 -26.99 -7.04
C LEU A 20 6.45 -27.05 -6.21
N SER A 21 5.82 -25.91 -5.88
CA SER A 21 4.57 -25.88 -5.12
C SER A 21 3.31 -25.54 -5.93
N ILE A 22 3.40 -24.96 -7.13
CA ILE A 22 2.18 -24.53 -7.87
C ILE A 22 1.33 -25.72 -8.35
N LEU A 23 1.92 -26.89 -8.57
CA LEU A 23 1.16 -28.13 -8.84
C LEU A 23 0.66 -28.85 -7.57
N LYS A 24 1.02 -28.42 -6.35
CA LYS A 24 0.66 -29.10 -5.09
C LYS A 24 -0.67 -28.63 -4.48
N TYR A 25 -1.20 -27.48 -4.90
CA TYR A 25 -2.28 -26.81 -4.18
C TYR A 25 -3.72 -27.29 -4.45
N PRO A 26 -4.14 -27.79 -5.64
CA PRO A 26 -5.54 -28.18 -5.79
C PRO A 26 -5.90 -29.38 -4.90
N VAL A 27 -5.02 -30.37 -4.79
CA VAL A 27 -5.25 -31.57 -3.96
C VAL A 27 -5.14 -31.26 -2.46
N LEU A 28 -4.13 -30.49 -2.05
CA LEU A 28 -3.98 -30.10 -0.65
C LEU A 28 -5.19 -29.28 -0.15
N SER A 29 -5.89 -28.54 -1.03
CA SER A 29 -7.07 -27.73 -0.64
C SER A 29 -8.27 -28.56 -0.20
N ILE A 30 -8.29 -29.82 -0.62
CA ILE A 30 -9.27 -30.82 -0.19
C ILE A 30 -8.95 -31.28 1.23
N PHE A 31 -7.67 -31.40 1.58
CA PHE A 31 -7.20 -31.93 2.87
C PHE A 31 -6.90 -30.87 3.93
N GLN A 32 -6.69 -29.62 3.54
CA GLN A 32 -6.42 -28.52 4.45
C GLN A 32 -7.37 -27.36 4.15
N ARG A 33 -8.18 -26.96 5.14
CA ARG A 33 -9.00 -25.75 5.01
C ARG A 33 -8.15 -24.51 5.30
N ARG A 34 -8.54 -23.37 4.72
CA ARG A 34 -7.99 -22.08 5.17
C ARG A 34 -8.35 -21.86 6.63
N ARG A 35 -7.41 -21.31 7.39
CA ARG A 35 -7.67 -20.93 8.79
C ARG A 35 -8.57 -19.70 8.85
N PHE A 36 -8.39 -18.78 7.90
CA PHE A 36 -9.24 -17.65 7.64
C PHE A 36 -9.04 -17.19 6.19
N HIS A 37 -9.83 -16.21 5.75
CA HIS A 37 -9.65 -15.57 4.44
C HIS A 37 -9.66 -14.07 4.64
N ALA A 38 -8.54 -13.40 4.39
CA ALA A 38 -8.42 -11.96 4.54
C ALA A 38 -7.63 -11.26 3.44
N PHE A 39 -8.01 -10.01 3.21
CA PHE A 39 -7.27 -9.07 2.36
C PHE A 39 -6.83 -7.87 3.17
N CYS A 40 -5.53 -7.59 3.22
CA CYS A 40 -5.02 -6.29 3.62
C CYS A 40 -4.91 -5.39 2.39
N ILE A 41 -5.75 -4.36 2.35
CA ILE A 41 -5.81 -3.39 1.27
C ILE A 41 -5.31 -2.07 1.84
N ASP A 42 -4.17 -1.62 1.38
CA ASP A 42 -3.52 -0.44 1.92
C ASP A 42 -2.82 0.37 0.84
N THR A 43 -2.61 1.66 1.06
CA THR A 43 -1.79 2.46 0.14
C THR A 43 -0.33 1.96 0.17
N PRO A 44 0.42 2.03 -0.94
CA PRO A 44 1.86 1.73 -0.90
C PRO A 44 2.53 2.47 0.25
N LYS A 45 3.42 1.80 0.99
CA LYS A 45 4.10 2.34 2.19
C LYS A 45 3.22 2.58 3.42
N SER A 46 1.97 2.11 3.45
CA SER A 46 1.12 2.22 4.65
C SER A 46 1.00 0.95 5.50
N GLY A 47 1.71 -0.12 5.14
CA GLY A 47 1.85 -1.27 6.05
C GLY A 47 1.77 -2.63 5.39
N THR A 48 1.60 -2.71 4.05
CA THR A 48 1.47 -3.98 3.33
C THR A 48 2.47 -5.06 3.77
N HIS A 49 3.76 -4.77 3.67
CA HIS A 49 4.82 -5.70 4.09
C HIS A 49 4.76 -6.06 5.57
N SER A 50 4.43 -5.08 6.43
CA SER A 50 4.33 -5.30 7.88
C SER A 50 3.21 -6.26 8.22
N ILE A 51 2.04 -6.11 7.58
CA ILE A 51 0.92 -7.03 7.77
C ILE A 51 1.26 -8.41 7.20
N ALA A 52 1.79 -8.52 5.98
CA ALA A 52 2.21 -9.83 5.46
C ALA A 52 3.24 -10.52 6.38
N GLY A 53 4.26 -9.78 6.82
CA GLY A 53 5.33 -10.28 7.69
C GLY A 53 4.86 -10.70 9.09
N LEU A 54 3.78 -10.10 9.62
CA LEU A 54 3.18 -10.52 10.89
C LEU A 54 2.58 -11.94 10.81
N PHE A 55 2.09 -12.34 9.63
CA PHE A 55 1.32 -13.57 9.42
C PHE A 55 2.12 -14.67 8.72
N GLU A 56 3.13 -14.34 7.91
CA GLU A 56 3.81 -15.29 7.00
C GLU A 56 4.49 -16.47 7.69
N GLN A 57 4.82 -16.36 8.98
CA GLN A 57 5.46 -17.44 9.73
C GLN A 57 4.49 -18.59 10.06
N ASN A 58 3.21 -18.28 10.32
CA ASN A 58 2.23 -19.25 10.81
C ASN A 58 1.00 -19.42 9.89
N PHE A 59 0.91 -18.60 8.85
CA PHE A 59 -0.19 -18.58 7.89
C PHE A 59 0.35 -18.39 6.49
N ARG A 60 -0.45 -18.74 5.49
CA ARG A 60 -0.14 -18.43 4.10
C ARG A 60 -0.46 -16.97 3.86
N ALA A 61 0.53 -16.14 4.14
CA ALA A 61 0.47 -14.71 3.90
C ALA A 61 1.46 -14.31 2.80
N ALA A 62 1.05 -13.39 1.94
CA ALA A 62 1.95 -12.86 0.93
C ALA A 62 1.73 -11.35 0.72
N HIS A 63 2.85 -10.66 0.49
CA HIS A 63 2.86 -9.28 0.03
C HIS A 63 2.84 -9.23 -1.50
N GLU A 64 1.86 -8.52 -2.06
CA GLU A 64 1.69 -8.24 -3.49
C GLU A 64 1.93 -9.45 -4.43
N PRO A 65 1.33 -10.62 -4.15
CA PRO A 65 1.49 -11.77 -5.02
C PRO A 65 0.93 -11.43 -6.41
N GLN A 66 1.72 -11.74 -7.45
CA GLN A 66 1.37 -11.49 -8.86
C GLN A 66 1.16 -10.00 -9.20
N ALA A 67 1.90 -9.08 -8.56
CA ALA A 67 1.83 -7.63 -8.81
C ALA A 67 1.82 -7.22 -10.30
N TYR A 68 2.66 -7.85 -11.13
CA TYR A 68 2.75 -7.58 -12.57
C TYR A 68 1.40 -7.77 -13.28
N PHE A 69 0.70 -8.88 -12.95
CA PHE A 69 -0.61 -9.20 -13.52
C PHE A 69 -1.66 -8.23 -13.03
N LEU A 70 -1.65 -7.86 -11.75
CA LEU A 70 -2.60 -6.90 -11.20
C LEU A 70 -2.43 -5.51 -11.82
N ILE A 71 -1.18 -5.04 -12.06
CA ILE A 71 -0.94 -3.77 -12.75
C ILE A 71 -1.55 -3.79 -14.16
N LYS A 72 -1.34 -4.88 -14.91
CA LYS A 72 -1.90 -5.05 -16.25
C LYS A 72 -3.43 -5.13 -16.22
N LEU A 73 -4.00 -5.84 -15.24
CA LEU A 73 -5.45 -5.93 -15.07
C LEU A 73 -6.07 -4.56 -14.77
N ILE A 74 -5.43 -3.75 -13.93
CA ILE A 74 -5.89 -2.37 -13.66
C ILE A 74 -5.80 -1.52 -14.93
N HIS A 75 -4.72 -1.66 -15.69
CA HIS A 75 -4.56 -0.97 -16.97
C HIS A 75 -5.70 -1.31 -17.94
N ASP A 76 -6.00 -2.59 -18.09
CA ASP A 76 -7.02 -3.06 -19.03
C ASP A 76 -8.43 -2.66 -18.56
N LEU A 77 -8.69 -2.69 -17.24
CA LEU A 77 -9.93 -2.15 -16.67
C LEU A 77 -10.09 -0.65 -16.97
N LYS A 78 -9.04 0.15 -16.74
CA LYS A 78 -9.10 1.61 -16.98
C LYS A 78 -9.34 1.99 -18.43
N ASN A 79 -8.94 1.13 -19.37
CA ASN A 79 -9.13 1.34 -20.80
C ASN A 79 -10.41 0.69 -21.35
N GLY A 80 -11.23 0.05 -20.50
CA GLY A 80 -12.45 -0.65 -20.94
C GLY A 80 -12.18 -1.93 -21.74
N ASN A 81 -10.96 -2.47 -21.67
CA ASN A 81 -10.56 -3.67 -22.41
C ASN A 81 -10.97 -4.98 -21.72
N ILE A 82 -11.53 -4.89 -20.51
CA ILE A 82 -11.98 -6.05 -19.74
C ILE A 82 -13.22 -5.66 -18.92
N ASP A 83 -14.19 -6.56 -18.86
CA ASP A 83 -15.41 -6.38 -18.08
C ASP A 83 -15.28 -6.94 -16.65
N GLU A 84 -16.22 -6.55 -15.78
CA GLU A 84 -16.25 -7.02 -14.39
C GLU A 84 -16.42 -8.55 -14.26
N ARG A 85 -17.09 -9.22 -15.20
CA ARG A 85 -17.33 -10.67 -15.14
C ARG A 85 -16.02 -11.42 -15.35
N ALA A 86 -15.19 -10.96 -16.28
CA ALA A 86 -13.86 -11.48 -16.53
C ALA A 86 -12.93 -11.22 -15.34
N ILE A 87 -12.98 -10.03 -14.73
CA ILE A 87 -12.22 -9.74 -13.50
C ILE A 87 -12.67 -10.65 -12.35
N ALA A 88 -13.97 -10.86 -12.17
CA ALA A 88 -14.50 -11.77 -11.14
C ALA A 88 -14.04 -13.22 -11.36
N ARG A 89 -14.05 -13.71 -12.61
CA ARG A 89 -13.48 -15.02 -12.96
C ARG A 89 -11.99 -15.07 -12.62
N PHE A 90 -11.23 -14.05 -12.99
CA PHE A 90 -9.81 -13.94 -12.67
C PHE A 90 -9.56 -14.06 -11.16
N PHE A 91 -10.29 -13.31 -10.33
CA PHE A 91 -10.10 -13.37 -8.87
C PHE A 91 -10.51 -14.71 -8.27
N ARG A 92 -11.56 -15.36 -8.76
CA ARG A 92 -11.94 -16.71 -8.31
C ARG A 92 -10.87 -17.76 -8.63
N THR A 93 -10.30 -17.71 -9.84
CA THR A 93 -9.19 -18.60 -10.22
C THR A 93 -7.95 -18.30 -9.41
N ARG A 94 -7.55 -17.03 -9.34
CA ARG A 94 -6.38 -16.58 -8.60
C ARG A 94 -6.45 -16.94 -7.11
N ASP A 95 -7.62 -16.80 -6.50
CA ASP A 95 -7.83 -17.18 -5.10
C ASP A 95 -7.56 -18.67 -4.86
N LYS A 96 -8.03 -19.54 -5.78
CA LYS A 96 -7.73 -20.98 -5.72
C LYS A 96 -6.24 -21.28 -5.93
N ASP A 97 -5.61 -20.59 -6.88
CA ASP A 97 -4.21 -20.83 -7.24
C ASP A 97 -3.24 -20.37 -6.15
N LEU A 98 -3.49 -19.20 -5.55
CA LEU A 98 -2.65 -18.65 -4.49
C LEU A 98 -2.93 -19.30 -3.15
N TRP A 99 -4.19 -19.61 -2.89
CA TRP A 99 -4.68 -20.25 -1.66
C TRP A 99 -4.08 -19.65 -0.38
N LEU A 100 -4.12 -18.32 -0.28
CA LEU A 100 -3.61 -17.57 0.86
C LEU A 100 -4.67 -17.48 1.96
N ASP A 101 -4.22 -17.52 3.21
CA ASP A 101 -5.04 -17.11 4.35
C ASP A 101 -5.13 -15.57 4.39
N LEU A 102 -4.01 -14.88 4.09
CA LEU A 102 -3.93 -13.42 4.01
C LEU A 102 -3.20 -12.93 2.75
N GLU A 103 -3.85 -12.07 1.97
CA GLU A 103 -3.18 -11.33 0.91
C GLU A 103 -3.05 -9.86 1.29
N SER A 104 -1.83 -9.31 1.24
CA SER A 104 -1.60 -7.88 1.44
C SER A 104 -1.15 -7.21 0.15
N SER A 105 -2.00 -6.36 -0.42
CA SER A 105 -1.76 -5.77 -1.74
C SER A 105 -2.53 -4.47 -1.93
N HIS A 106 -1.81 -3.40 -2.30
CA HIS A 106 -2.44 -2.12 -2.60
C HIS A 106 -3.26 -2.15 -3.91
N PHE A 107 -2.92 -3.04 -4.83
CA PHE A 107 -3.64 -3.20 -6.10
C PHE A 107 -5.09 -3.66 -5.89
N ASN A 108 -5.35 -4.39 -4.80
CA ASN A 108 -6.69 -4.90 -4.49
C ASN A 108 -7.72 -3.81 -4.24
N SER A 109 -7.29 -2.57 -3.95
CA SER A 109 -8.21 -1.43 -3.85
C SER A 109 -9.03 -1.24 -5.13
N TYR A 110 -8.46 -1.42 -6.32
CA TYR A 110 -9.19 -1.27 -7.60
C TYR A 110 -10.33 -2.26 -7.77
N PHE A 111 -10.25 -3.39 -7.07
CA PHE A 111 -11.18 -4.51 -7.22
C PHE A 111 -11.94 -4.80 -5.94
N VAL A 112 -11.89 -3.91 -4.94
CA VAL A 112 -12.45 -4.18 -3.61
C VAL A 112 -13.94 -4.54 -3.65
N HIS A 113 -14.72 -3.88 -4.51
CA HIS A 113 -16.14 -4.20 -4.73
C HIS A 113 -16.34 -5.64 -5.23
N ILE A 114 -15.49 -6.10 -6.14
CA ILE A 114 -15.50 -7.49 -6.64
C ILE A 114 -15.05 -8.44 -5.52
N LEU A 115 -13.97 -8.14 -4.81
CA LEU A 115 -13.49 -8.98 -3.70
C LEU A 115 -14.56 -9.14 -2.62
N VAL A 116 -15.27 -8.07 -2.28
CA VAL A 116 -16.35 -8.07 -1.28
C VAL A 116 -17.50 -8.99 -1.72
N ARG A 117 -17.86 -8.95 -3.02
CA ARG A 117 -18.93 -9.75 -3.63
C ARG A 117 -18.56 -11.22 -3.77
N GLU A 118 -17.40 -11.52 -4.36
CA GLU A 118 -16.98 -12.88 -4.69
C GLU A 118 -16.56 -13.68 -3.44
N PHE A 119 -16.11 -13.01 -2.38
CA PHE A 119 -15.65 -13.64 -1.14
C PHE A 119 -16.44 -13.15 0.08
N PRO A 120 -17.73 -13.53 0.22
CA PRO A 120 -18.62 -12.98 1.25
C PRO A 120 -18.16 -13.23 2.69
N LYS A 121 -17.36 -14.29 2.91
CA LYS A 121 -16.78 -14.63 4.22
C LYS A 121 -15.42 -13.98 4.48
N ALA A 122 -14.81 -13.35 3.48
CA ALA A 122 -13.51 -12.71 3.65
C ALA A 122 -13.61 -11.46 4.52
N ARG A 123 -12.59 -11.27 5.36
CA ARG A 123 -12.40 -10.07 6.20
C ARG A 123 -11.35 -9.16 5.57
N PHE A 124 -11.44 -7.86 5.82
CA PHE A 124 -10.58 -6.86 5.22
C PHE A 124 -9.87 -6.04 6.28
N ILE A 125 -8.59 -5.80 6.06
CA ILE A 125 -7.77 -4.92 6.88
C ILE A 125 -7.41 -3.72 6.01
N LEU A 126 -7.70 -2.52 6.48
CA LEU A 126 -7.20 -1.28 5.89
C LEU A 126 -6.10 -0.74 6.79
N THR A 127 -4.85 -0.78 6.31
CA THR A 127 -3.80 0.01 6.97
C THR A 127 -3.75 1.40 6.37
N ILE A 128 -3.71 2.41 7.24
CA ILE A 128 -3.76 3.81 6.83
C ILE A 128 -2.63 4.61 7.51
N ARG A 129 -1.94 5.43 6.72
CA ARG A 129 -0.94 6.40 7.18
C ARG A 129 -1.45 7.81 6.87
N ASP A 130 -1.09 8.79 7.69
CA ASP A 130 -1.35 10.19 7.40
C ASP A 130 -0.73 10.60 6.05
N CYS A 131 -1.37 11.51 5.35
CA CYS A 131 -1.00 11.85 3.98
C CYS A 131 0.41 12.43 3.87
N TYR A 132 0.90 13.19 4.88
CA TYR A 132 2.24 13.75 4.89
C TYR A 132 3.32 12.68 5.04
N SER A 133 3.24 11.85 6.08
CA SER A 133 4.20 10.76 6.32
C SER A 133 4.13 9.67 5.25
N TRP A 134 2.97 9.53 4.59
CA TRP A 134 2.82 8.70 3.40
C TRP A 134 3.56 9.29 2.20
N LEU A 135 3.32 10.57 1.88
CA LEU A 135 3.98 11.29 0.78
C LEU A 135 5.50 11.21 0.93
N ASP A 136 6.05 11.59 2.08
CA ASP A 136 7.50 11.58 2.32
C ASP A 136 8.07 10.16 2.13
N SER A 137 7.41 9.16 2.74
CA SER A 137 7.85 7.77 2.59
C SER A 137 7.77 7.26 1.16
N TRP A 138 6.85 7.77 0.35
CA TRP A 138 6.69 7.36 -1.04
C TRP A 138 7.68 8.07 -1.96
N PHE A 139 7.96 9.36 -1.75
CA PHE A 139 9.01 10.08 -2.46
C PHE A 139 10.37 9.43 -2.20
N ASN A 140 10.68 9.16 -0.93
CA ASN A 140 11.93 8.48 -0.55
C ASN A 140 12.07 7.12 -1.24
N HIS A 141 10.97 6.35 -1.34
CA HIS A 141 10.97 5.06 -2.02
C HIS A 141 11.20 5.20 -3.54
N GLN A 142 10.53 6.16 -4.19
CA GLN A 142 10.67 6.37 -5.63
C GLN A 142 12.08 6.82 -6.02
N LEU A 143 12.65 7.75 -5.25
CA LEU A 143 13.98 8.29 -5.53
C LEU A 143 15.11 7.29 -5.24
N SER A 144 14.93 6.42 -4.24
CA SER A 144 15.92 5.41 -3.88
C SER A 144 16.05 4.23 -4.86
N ARG A 145 15.13 4.07 -5.83
CA ARG A 145 15.06 2.87 -6.68
C ARG A 145 15.25 3.22 -8.15
N SER A 146 16.43 2.91 -8.70
CA SER A 146 16.74 3.04 -10.12
C SER A 146 15.79 2.24 -11.03
N ALA A 147 15.29 1.08 -10.58
CA ALA A 147 14.33 0.25 -11.33
C ALA A 147 12.96 0.93 -11.57
N LEU A 148 12.70 2.05 -10.90
CA LEU A 148 11.52 2.89 -11.15
C LEU A 148 11.78 3.94 -12.23
N LYS A 149 13.03 4.18 -12.63
CA LYS A 149 13.42 5.08 -13.71
C LYS A 149 13.41 4.29 -15.04
N GLY A 150 12.49 4.62 -15.95
CA GLY A 150 12.35 3.98 -17.27
C GLY A 150 10.99 3.34 -17.54
N SER A 151 10.79 2.81 -18.75
CA SER A 151 9.55 2.19 -19.24
C SER A 151 9.31 0.78 -18.68
N SER A 152 9.20 0.65 -17.37
CA SER A 152 8.90 -0.61 -16.67
C SER A 152 7.40 -0.77 -16.36
N ILE A 153 6.95 -1.98 -16.06
CA ILE A 153 5.58 -2.23 -15.55
C ILE A 153 5.29 -1.38 -14.30
N TRP A 154 6.32 -1.10 -13.50
CA TRP A 154 6.20 -0.30 -12.29
C TRP A 154 5.98 1.17 -12.62
N LYS A 155 6.57 1.66 -13.71
CA LYS A 155 6.24 2.98 -14.25
C LYS A 155 4.79 3.00 -14.77
N LEU A 156 4.35 1.97 -15.49
CA LEU A 156 2.96 1.86 -15.93
C LEU A 156 2.00 1.94 -14.74
N GLY A 157 2.26 1.17 -13.67
CA GLY A 157 1.48 1.25 -12.44
C GLY A 157 1.43 2.67 -11.87
N ARG A 158 2.57 3.35 -11.76
CA ARG A 158 2.59 4.73 -11.25
C ARG A 158 1.89 5.72 -12.18
N ASP A 159 1.99 5.56 -13.49
CA ASP A 159 1.25 6.37 -14.45
C ASP A 159 -0.26 6.16 -14.29
N ILE A 160 -0.71 4.93 -14.03
CA ILE A 160 -2.11 4.61 -13.72
C ILE A 160 -2.57 5.30 -12.42
N TYR A 161 -1.70 5.42 -11.40
CA TYR A 161 -2.08 5.93 -10.08
C TYR A 161 -2.04 7.46 -9.99
N TYR A 162 -0.95 8.04 -10.49
CA TYR A 162 -0.56 9.41 -10.16
C TYR A 162 -0.59 10.35 -11.35
N ARG A 163 -0.69 9.84 -12.58
CA ARG A 163 -0.67 10.70 -13.77
C ARG A 163 -2.09 11.23 -14.03
N PRO A 164 -2.36 12.53 -13.82
CA PRO A 164 -3.61 13.11 -14.27
C PRO A 164 -3.70 13.06 -15.81
N LYS A 165 -4.92 13.18 -16.34
CA LYS A 165 -5.16 13.25 -17.80
C LYS A 165 -4.29 14.34 -18.46
N LYS A 166 -4.14 15.48 -17.78
CA LYS A 166 -3.25 16.58 -18.16
C LYS A 166 -2.27 16.84 -17.01
N VAL A 167 -0.98 16.61 -17.26
CA VAL A 167 0.08 16.87 -16.27
C VAL A 167 0.43 18.35 -16.33
N ILE A 168 0.11 19.06 -15.25
CA ILE A 168 0.46 20.47 -15.06
C ILE A 168 1.25 20.55 -13.77
N TYR A 169 2.43 21.15 -13.83
CA TYR A 169 3.21 21.51 -12.64
C TYR A 169 3.07 23.01 -12.43
N THR A 170 2.85 23.39 -11.19
CA THR A 170 2.96 24.78 -10.73
C THR A 170 4.44 25.13 -10.45
N ALA A 171 4.73 26.41 -10.19
CA ALA A 171 6.10 26.84 -9.86
C ALA A 171 6.57 26.23 -8.53
N GLU A 172 5.65 26.08 -7.59
CA GLU A 172 5.80 25.49 -6.26
C GLU A 172 6.16 24.00 -6.32
N GLU A 173 5.84 23.33 -7.44
CA GLU A 173 6.12 21.91 -7.67
C GLU A 173 7.36 21.67 -8.54
N LYS A 174 8.15 22.71 -8.82
CA LYS A 174 9.39 22.61 -9.62
C LYS A 174 10.30 21.48 -9.11
N VAL A 175 10.46 21.37 -7.79
CA VAL A 175 11.27 20.32 -7.15
C VAL A 175 10.78 18.90 -7.46
N LEU A 176 9.46 18.69 -7.58
CA LEU A 176 8.90 17.39 -7.95
C LEU A 176 9.21 17.06 -9.41
N LYS A 177 9.00 18.03 -10.30
CA LYS A 177 9.28 17.90 -11.74
C LYS A 177 10.76 17.56 -11.99
N GLU A 178 11.68 18.29 -11.36
CA GLU A 178 13.13 18.08 -11.49
C GLU A 178 13.57 16.70 -10.99
N ASN A 179 12.87 16.14 -10.01
CA ASN A 179 13.12 14.81 -9.49
C ASN A 179 12.34 13.69 -10.22
N GLY A 180 11.61 14.02 -11.29
CA GLY A 180 10.82 13.06 -12.07
C GLY A 180 9.64 12.45 -11.30
N LEU A 181 9.15 13.15 -10.28
CA LEU A 181 7.96 12.79 -9.50
C LEU A 181 6.70 13.45 -10.13
N TYR A 182 5.51 12.94 -9.80
CA TYR A 182 4.24 13.48 -10.29
C TYR A 182 3.81 14.75 -9.52
N PRO A 183 2.84 15.55 -10.01
CA PRO A 183 2.26 16.64 -9.23
C PRO A 183 1.59 16.14 -7.95
N LEU A 184 1.50 16.99 -6.92
CA LEU A 184 0.87 16.67 -5.63
C LEU A 184 -0.57 16.20 -5.78
N ASP A 185 -1.33 16.81 -6.71
CA ASP A 185 -2.72 16.43 -6.98
C ASP A 185 -2.83 14.94 -7.31
N GLY A 186 -1.89 14.39 -8.09
CA GLY A 186 -1.89 12.97 -8.46
C GLY A 186 -1.68 12.06 -7.24
N TYR A 187 -0.74 12.40 -6.37
CA TYR A 187 -0.47 11.62 -5.16
C TYR A 187 -1.59 11.71 -4.12
N LEU A 188 -2.06 12.93 -3.84
CA LEU A 188 -3.07 13.17 -2.81
C LEU A 188 -4.45 12.67 -3.23
N SER A 189 -4.82 12.81 -4.52
CA SER A 189 -6.04 12.22 -5.07
C SER A 189 -5.98 10.69 -4.95
N PHE A 190 -4.85 10.07 -5.32
CA PHE A 190 -4.68 8.63 -5.15
C PHE A 190 -4.82 8.20 -3.70
N TRP A 191 -4.15 8.86 -2.75
CA TRP A 191 -4.24 8.53 -1.33
C TRP A 191 -5.70 8.59 -0.85
N ARG A 192 -6.43 9.66 -1.20
CA ARG A 192 -7.83 9.82 -0.82
C ARG A 192 -8.70 8.74 -1.47
N GLU A 193 -8.65 8.61 -2.79
CA GLU A 193 -9.48 7.68 -3.55
C GLU A 193 -9.27 6.24 -3.12
N HIS A 194 -8.02 5.83 -2.92
CA HIS A 194 -7.68 4.49 -2.48
C HIS A 194 -8.36 4.16 -1.14
N ASN A 195 -8.16 5.01 -0.13
CA ASN A 195 -8.71 4.77 1.20
C ASN A 195 -10.25 4.88 1.19
N ALA A 196 -10.80 5.90 0.53
CA ALA A 196 -12.24 6.11 0.43
C ALA A 196 -12.95 4.92 -0.24
N ARG A 197 -12.35 4.33 -1.28
CA ARG A 197 -12.90 3.19 -1.99
C ARG A 197 -13.04 1.96 -1.09
N VAL A 198 -12.03 1.67 -0.26
CA VAL A 198 -12.11 0.57 0.72
C VAL A 198 -13.19 0.83 1.75
N LEU A 199 -13.25 2.05 2.29
CA LEU A 199 -14.25 2.45 3.28
C LEU A 199 -15.68 2.44 2.72
N HIS A 200 -15.84 2.68 1.42
CA HIS A 200 -17.13 2.69 0.75
C HIS A 200 -17.66 1.27 0.48
N TYR A 201 -16.83 0.40 -0.09
CA TYR A 201 -17.29 -0.91 -0.56
C TYR A 201 -17.25 -2.01 0.49
N VAL A 202 -16.38 -1.92 1.50
CA VAL A 202 -16.27 -2.97 2.52
C VAL A 202 -17.28 -2.70 3.63
N PRO A 203 -18.19 -3.66 3.93
CA PRO A 203 -19.10 -3.52 5.06
C PRO A 203 -18.35 -3.35 6.39
N PRO A 204 -18.78 -2.45 7.30
CA PRO A 204 -18.05 -2.15 8.53
C PRO A 204 -17.72 -3.38 9.40
N GLN A 205 -18.63 -4.36 9.46
CA GLN A 205 -18.44 -5.62 10.20
C GLN A 205 -17.36 -6.54 9.60
N ARG A 206 -16.98 -6.32 8.35
CA ARG A 206 -15.92 -7.03 7.63
C ARG A 206 -14.65 -6.20 7.50
N LEU A 207 -14.59 -4.99 8.07
CA LEU A 207 -13.46 -4.07 7.93
C LEU A 207 -12.80 -3.78 9.27
N LEU A 208 -11.48 -3.97 9.33
CA LEU A 208 -10.63 -3.48 10.40
C LEU A 208 -9.70 -2.39 9.89
N VAL A 209 -9.83 -1.17 10.42
CA VAL A 209 -8.87 -0.09 10.15
C VAL A 209 -7.79 -0.06 11.23
N VAL A 210 -6.53 0.05 10.79
CA VAL A 210 -5.33 0.11 11.64
C VAL A 210 -4.41 1.22 11.16
N ARG A 211 -4.01 2.15 12.02
CA ARG A 211 -3.01 3.17 11.63
C ARG A 211 -1.65 2.49 11.46
N THR A 212 -0.86 2.89 10.47
CA THR A 212 0.45 2.25 10.20
C THR A 212 1.37 2.22 11.42
N LYS A 213 1.36 3.29 12.23
CA LYS A 213 2.16 3.40 13.46
C LYS A 213 1.70 2.45 14.59
N GLU A 214 0.48 1.92 14.46
CA GLU A 214 -0.22 1.11 15.47
C GLU A 214 -0.23 -0.39 15.11
N ILE A 215 0.34 -0.79 13.97
CA ILE A 215 0.27 -2.18 13.47
C ILE A 215 0.78 -3.17 14.53
N ARG A 216 1.91 -2.85 15.17
CA ARG A 216 2.52 -3.71 16.18
C ARG A 216 1.68 -3.81 17.45
N GLN A 217 1.10 -2.69 17.88
CA GLN A 217 0.24 -2.62 19.06
C GLN A 217 -1.12 -3.28 18.78
N SER A 218 -1.52 -3.34 17.51
CA SER A 218 -2.80 -3.90 17.06
C SER A 218 -2.80 -5.42 16.92
N VAL A 219 -1.74 -6.14 17.32
CA VAL A 219 -1.66 -7.61 17.20
C VAL A 219 -2.87 -8.31 17.82
N LYS A 220 -3.27 -7.93 19.04
CA LYS A 220 -4.45 -8.50 19.72
C LYS A 220 -5.75 -8.17 18.98
N LYS A 221 -5.87 -6.96 18.43
CA LYS A 221 -7.02 -6.52 17.64
C LYS A 221 -7.13 -7.32 16.34
N LEU A 222 -6.01 -7.50 15.64
CA LEU A 222 -5.88 -8.28 14.42
C LEU A 222 -6.22 -9.75 14.65
N SER A 223 -5.69 -10.35 15.72
CA SER A 223 -5.93 -11.75 16.06
C SER A 223 -7.40 -12.03 16.36
N ASN A 224 -8.02 -11.17 17.17
CA ASN A 224 -9.46 -11.26 17.48
C ASN A 224 -10.31 -11.06 16.23
N PHE A 225 -9.98 -10.05 15.42
CA PHE A 225 -10.70 -9.77 14.19
C PHE A 225 -10.62 -10.92 13.18
N LEU A 226 -9.53 -11.68 13.14
CA LEU A 226 -9.37 -12.83 12.23
C LEU A 226 -9.71 -14.17 12.88
N ASN A 227 -10.08 -14.19 14.15
CA ASN A 227 -10.31 -15.41 14.94
C ASN A 227 -9.10 -16.36 14.93
N VAL A 228 -7.91 -15.82 15.19
CA VAL A 228 -6.66 -16.57 15.33
C VAL A 228 -5.99 -16.26 16.66
N SER A 229 -5.07 -17.13 17.11
CA SER A 229 -4.31 -16.90 18.34
C SER A 229 -3.34 -15.72 18.17
N ALA A 230 -3.30 -14.78 19.13
CA ALA A 230 -2.33 -13.68 19.11
C ALA A 230 -0.88 -14.18 19.14
N VAL A 231 -0.61 -15.32 19.78
CA VAL A 231 0.72 -15.95 19.86
C VAL A 231 1.22 -16.41 18.49
N SER A 232 0.30 -16.64 17.55
CA SER A 232 0.65 -16.99 16.16
C SER A 232 1.09 -15.78 15.31
N LEU A 233 1.02 -14.55 15.84
CA LEU A 233 1.44 -13.34 15.13
C LEU A 233 2.78 -12.84 15.67
N GLN A 234 3.76 -12.67 14.77
CA GLN A 234 5.15 -12.46 15.16
C GLN A 234 5.54 -10.99 15.00
N SER A 235 5.44 -10.23 16.09
CA SER A 235 5.62 -8.77 16.12
C SER A 235 7.00 -8.28 15.66
N LYS A 236 8.02 -9.16 15.68
CA LYS A 236 9.41 -8.82 15.30
C LYS A 236 9.56 -8.42 13.81
N ASN A 237 8.65 -8.87 12.94
CA ASN A 237 8.72 -8.59 11.50
C ASN A 237 7.95 -7.33 11.05
N ALA A 238 7.28 -6.63 11.97
CA ALA A 238 6.40 -5.51 11.65
C ALA A 238 7.11 -4.24 11.09
N HIS A 239 8.46 -4.17 11.12
CA HIS A 239 9.20 -2.95 10.73
C HIS A 239 10.38 -3.18 9.76
N LEU A 240 10.42 -4.31 9.05
CA LEU A 240 11.58 -4.69 8.21
C LEU A 240 11.84 -3.77 6.99
N TYR A 241 10.90 -2.88 6.62
CA TYR A 241 10.94 -2.14 5.35
C TYR A 241 10.98 -0.61 5.50
N LYS A 242 11.87 -0.12 6.36
CA LYS A 242 12.20 1.31 6.45
C LYS A 242 13.00 1.77 5.22
N ALA A 243 12.72 2.98 4.72
CA ALA A 243 13.53 3.57 3.68
C ALA A 243 14.95 3.84 4.22
N ARG A 244 15.98 3.52 3.43
CA ARG A 244 17.39 3.71 3.84
C ARG A 244 17.84 5.16 3.77
N GLN A 245 17.14 6.00 3.00
CA GLN A 245 17.50 7.40 2.75
C GLN A 245 16.26 8.28 2.85
N LYS A 246 16.44 9.47 3.45
CA LYS A 246 15.45 10.55 3.46
C LYS A 246 15.96 11.69 2.59
N PHE A 247 15.12 12.16 1.68
CA PHE A 247 15.44 13.25 0.76
C PHE A 247 14.80 14.58 1.18
N GLY A 248 13.77 14.55 2.04
CA GLY A 248 13.20 15.75 2.64
C GLY A 248 12.45 16.68 1.67
N LEU A 249 11.98 16.17 0.52
CA LEU A 249 11.39 17.00 -0.54
C LEU A 249 10.17 17.79 -0.08
N LEU A 250 9.38 17.29 0.87
CA LEU A 250 8.21 18.02 1.36
C LEU A 250 8.58 19.39 1.96
N LYS A 251 9.82 19.55 2.45
CA LYS A 251 10.31 20.80 3.03
C LYS A 251 10.78 21.80 1.97
N LEU A 252 10.93 21.35 0.73
CA LEU A 252 11.34 22.16 -0.40
C LEU A 252 10.15 22.69 -1.20
N ILE A 253 8.94 22.22 -0.89
CA ILE A 253 7.69 22.73 -1.46
C ILE A 253 7.19 23.86 -0.55
N ASP A 254 6.64 24.92 -1.15
CA ASP A 254 6.00 25.99 -0.37
C ASP A 254 4.95 25.40 0.59
N ARG A 255 5.04 25.82 1.86
CA ARG A 255 4.22 25.25 2.93
C ARG A 255 2.74 25.51 2.70
N ASN A 256 2.36 26.75 2.40
CA ASN A 256 0.97 27.12 2.23
C ASN A 256 0.35 26.39 1.04
N PHE A 257 1.12 26.24 -0.04
CA PHE A 257 0.74 25.45 -1.20
C PHE A 257 0.51 23.98 -0.85
N LEU A 258 1.44 23.33 -0.14
CA LEU A 258 1.29 21.93 0.29
C LEU A 258 0.06 21.75 1.19
N GLU A 259 -0.11 22.62 2.19
CA GLU A 259 -1.23 22.55 3.13
C GLU A 259 -2.57 22.76 2.41
N HIS A 260 -2.63 23.70 1.46
CA HIS A 260 -3.81 23.91 0.62
C HIS A 260 -4.16 22.65 -0.19
N LYS A 261 -3.16 22.01 -0.82
CA LYS A 261 -3.35 20.77 -1.58
C LYS A 261 -3.81 19.62 -0.69
N VAL A 262 -3.23 19.46 0.50
CA VAL A 262 -3.65 18.44 1.46
C VAL A 262 -5.08 18.68 1.94
N HIS A 263 -5.44 19.93 2.24
CA HIS A 263 -6.80 20.28 2.64
C HIS A 263 -7.81 19.95 1.53
N LEU A 264 -7.49 20.33 0.28
CA LEU A 264 -8.34 20.07 -0.87
C LEU A 264 -8.64 18.58 -1.07
N HIS A 265 -7.63 17.71 -0.92
CA HIS A 265 -7.74 16.30 -1.28
C HIS A 265 -8.04 15.37 -0.10
N CYS A 266 -7.45 15.63 1.07
CA CYS A 266 -7.29 14.64 2.13
C CYS A 266 -7.98 15.00 3.45
N ARG A 267 -8.51 16.22 3.59
CA ARG A 267 -9.03 16.78 4.85
C ARG A 267 -9.99 15.85 5.58
N ASP A 268 -10.97 15.27 4.90
CA ASP A 268 -12.01 14.49 5.55
C ASP A 268 -11.46 13.21 6.20
N LEU A 269 -10.61 12.49 5.47
CA LEU A 269 -9.97 11.27 5.98
C LEU A 269 -8.90 11.61 7.02
N MET A 270 -8.18 12.71 6.87
CA MET A 270 -7.23 13.20 7.88
C MET A 270 -7.94 13.54 9.18
N LYS A 271 -9.04 14.31 9.14
CA LYS A 271 -9.86 14.59 10.34
C LYS A 271 -10.39 13.31 10.98
N ARG A 272 -10.85 12.35 10.18
CA ARG A 272 -11.44 11.10 10.69
C ARG A 272 -10.41 10.18 11.34
N PHE A 273 -9.23 10.02 10.73
CA PHE A 273 -8.26 8.99 11.13
C PHE A 273 -7.00 9.57 11.78
N PHE A 274 -6.76 10.87 11.69
CA PHE A 274 -5.58 11.54 12.24
C PHE A 274 -5.95 12.94 12.76
N PRO A 275 -6.96 13.10 13.63
CA PRO A 275 -7.40 14.41 14.12
C PRO A 275 -6.29 15.17 14.85
N GLU A 276 -5.26 14.45 15.33
CA GLU A 276 -4.09 15.04 15.97
C GLU A 276 -3.10 15.69 14.98
N ILE A 277 -3.19 15.40 13.67
CA ILE A 277 -2.29 15.92 12.63
C ILE A 277 -3.04 16.99 11.83
N ARG A 278 -2.75 18.27 12.11
CA ARG A 278 -3.40 19.42 11.47
C ARG A 278 -2.55 20.05 10.37
N SER A 279 -1.24 19.80 10.41
CA SER A 279 -0.24 20.29 9.46
C SER A 279 0.94 19.31 9.37
N LEU A 280 1.87 19.58 8.45
CA LEU A 280 3.12 18.81 8.31
C LEU A 280 3.94 18.73 9.63
N ASP A 281 3.90 19.76 10.47
CA ASP A 281 4.69 19.84 11.70
C ASP A 281 4.17 18.93 12.81
N ASP A 282 2.88 18.56 12.77
CA ASP A 282 2.25 17.68 13.75
C ASP A 282 2.59 16.19 13.49
N THR A 283 3.28 15.90 12.38
CA THR A 283 3.77 14.55 12.11
C THR A 283 4.85 14.15 13.11
N VAL A 284 5.01 12.84 13.35
CA VAL A 284 6.06 12.31 14.26
C VAL A 284 7.46 12.82 13.87
N GLU A 285 7.69 13.12 12.60
CA GLU A 285 8.95 13.67 12.11
C GLU A 285 9.12 15.18 12.39
N GLY A 286 8.01 15.92 12.52
CA GLY A 286 7.99 17.31 12.99
C GLY A 286 8.20 17.40 14.50
N ILE A 287 7.50 16.58 15.29
CA ILE A 287 7.57 16.58 16.77
C ILE A 287 8.97 16.26 17.31
N VAL A 288 9.65 15.23 16.76
CA VAL A 288 11.02 14.87 17.19
C VAL A 288 12.01 16.00 16.92
N LYS A 289 11.79 16.83 15.88
CA LYS A 289 12.63 17.98 15.60
C LYS A 289 12.39 19.15 16.53
N THR A 290 11.14 19.45 16.91
CA THR A 290 10.85 20.51 17.90
C THR A 290 11.55 20.19 19.22
N LEU A 291 11.51 18.94 19.68
CA LEU A 291 12.18 18.52 20.91
C LEU A 291 13.71 18.58 20.82
N VAL A 292 14.30 18.20 19.68
CA VAL A 292 15.76 18.28 19.46
C VAL A 292 16.23 19.74 19.35
N LEU A 293 15.45 20.61 18.70
CA LEU A 293 15.78 22.04 18.58
C LEU A 293 15.67 22.74 19.93
N VAL A 294 14.63 22.43 20.72
CA VAL A 294 14.48 22.94 22.10
C VAL A 294 15.61 22.44 22.99
N ALA A 295 16.00 21.17 22.88
CA ALA A 295 17.15 20.65 23.62
C ALA A 295 18.47 21.34 23.24
N TYR A 296 18.69 21.64 21.95
CA TYR A 296 19.89 22.37 21.51
C TYR A 296 19.90 23.83 21.96
N LEU A 297 18.75 24.51 21.96
CA LEU A 297 18.65 25.89 22.41
C LEU A 297 18.78 26.01 23.94
N CYS A 298 18.32 25.01 24.71
CA CYS A 298 18.57 24.96 26.15
C CYS A 298 20.04 24.69 26.51
N VAL A 299 20.81 24.02 25.65
CA VAL A 299 22.23 23.72 25.87
C VAL A 299 23.15 24.87 25.43
N LEU A 300 22.73 25.69 24.48
CA LEU A 300 23.50 26.86 24.01
C LEU A 300 23.13 28.17 24.73
N GLY A 301 22.14 28.12 25.63
CA GLY A 301 21.67 29.25 26.45
C GLY A 301 22.12 29.20 27.92
N THR A 302 23.07 28.32 28.25
CA THR A 302 23.75 28.21 29.56
C THR A 302 25.24 28.37 29.38
#